data_AF-S0AP32-F1
#
_entry.id   AF-S0AP32-F1
#
_cell.length_a   1.000
_cell.length_b   1.000
_cell.length_c   1.000
_cell.angle_alpha   90.00
_cell.angle_beta   90.00
_cell.angle_gamma   90.00
#
_symmetry.space_group_name_H-M   'P 1'
#
loop_
_entity.id
_entity.type
_entity.pdbx_description
1 polymer ?
#
loop_
_entity_poly.entity_id
_entity_poly.type
_entity_poly.pdbx_seq_one_letter_code
_entity_poly.pdbx_strand_id
1 'polypeptide(L)'
;MSFRDYLSEGRSIFDRLYPDNKITEIDYEGSTIVVYTKDQNLFSQRDDLARQIAQELRRRIAIRPDPSIMSDEKEADAKIRGIIPSDAGLQDIYFEPDTGEAVIEVDEPTIANPEIIKSIKAETNWSPRIVRAPPMYSRTVKEVREYLRDVKKERKEFLHNLGIKLTTPLMPGETWIRITALGGHREVGRSATLISTNNSKVLVDCGMININDPEHPWEEAPYLYAPEIQPFTSLDAVVLTHAHLDHSGLLPLLFKYGYTGPVYSTAPTRDLAALLQNDYLKVSHSENHKLSYESKHVREELKHTISLKYNETADITPDIRLTFYNAGHILGSAAVHLHIGEGLYNVVLSGDQKYEKTWLFNPAVNRFPRVETLMLESTYAGRDDYSYTRNEATNTLIDVVNRTFDRGGSVLVPVFAVGRSQEVMLVLEDAYRNKMIPENTKVYLDGMIMEATAIHAAYPEFLNRDLRDQIMIKRENPFLSPIFTSVETRKQRIDVCDSPESKVILATAGMMNGGPVLEYFKTLSADSRNTLAFVGYQADGTLGRRIQSGASSITLSDGGKSTKFDINMAVENAEGFSGHSTKRELLNFIGGMQPRPNRILVNHGDGNKCYDFARLIHTKFGVEAISMKNLETTRLF
;
A
#
# COMPACT_ATOMS: atom_id res chain seq x y z
N MET A 1 9.84 -18.66 28.87
CA MET A 1 8.61 -19.47 28.82
C MET A 1 8.48 -20.06 27.45
N SER A 2 8.18 -21.35 27.37
CA SER A 2 7.88 -22.04 26.12
C SER A 2 6.50 -21.64 25.59
N PHE A 3 6.23 -21.88 24.31
CA PHE A 3 4.90 -21.75 23.71
C PHE A 3 3.77 -22.38 24.55
N ARG A 4 4.01 -23.59 25.06
CA ARG A 4 3.03 -24.33 25.87
C ARG A 4 2.78 -23.69 27.23
N ASP A 5 3.81 -23.05 27.80
CA ASP A 5 3.68 -22.34 29.07
C ASP A 5 2.66 -21.21 28.93
N TYR A 6 2.75 -20.41 27.86
CA TYR A 6 1.81 -19.32 27.61
C TYR A 6 0.38 -19.80 27.38
N LEU A 7 0.18 -20.89 26.64
CA LEU A 7 -1.15 -21.45 26.44
C LEU A 7 -1.75 -21.96 27.76
N SER A 8 -0.94 -22.62 28.59
CA SER A 8 -1.38 -23.10 29.91
C SER A 8 -1.67 -21.97 30.90
N GLU A 9 -0.86 -20.90 30.89
CA GLU A 9 -1.08 -19.69 31.69
C GLU A 9 -2.37 -19.00 31.26
N GLY A 10 -2.57 -18.82 29.95
CA GLY A 10 -3.82 -18.30 29.40
C GLY A 10 -5.02 -19.13 29.84
N ARG A 11 -4.94 -20.45 29.71
CA ARG A 11 -6.00 -21.36 30.18
C ARG A 11 -6.28 -21.20 31.68
N SER A 12 -5.24 -21.13 32.51
CA SER A 12 -5.38 -20.96 33.96
C SER A 12 -6.06 -19.65 34.34
N ILE A 13 -5.77 -18.55 33.63
CA ILE A 13 -6.44 -17.26 33.87
C ILE A 13 -7.93 -17.37 33.51
N PHE A 14 -8.26 -17.97 32.37
CA PHE A 14 -9.66 -18.18 31.99
C PHE A 14 -10.41 -19.09 32.97
N ASP A 15 -9.81 -20.20 33.41
CA ASP A 15 -10.43 -21.12 34.37
C ASP A 15 -10.64 -20.46 35.75
N ARG A 16 -9.77 -19.50 36.13
CA ARG A 16 -9.92 -18.72 37.37
C ARG A 16 -10.98 -17.63 37.26
N LEU A 17 -10.99 -16.86 36.17
CA LEU A 17 -11.93 -15.75 35.99
C LEU A 17 -13.33 -16.22 35.58
N TYR A 18 -13.41 -17.37 34.88
CA TYR A 18 -14.63 -17.95 34.32
C TYR A 18 -14.64 -19.47 34.50
N PRO A 19 -14.95 -19.99 35.71
CA PRO A 19 -14.87 -21.42 36.01
C PRO A 19 -15.80 -22.30 35.16
N ASP A 20 -16.94 -21.75 34.74
CA ASP A 20 -17.93 -22.46 33.91
C ASP A 20 -17.70 -22.24 32.40
N ASN A 21 -16.51 -21.76 31.99
CA ASN A 21 -16.21 -21.51 30.60
C ASN A 21 -16.33 -22.78 29.75
N LYS A 22 -16.79 -22.63 28.50
CA LYS A 22 -16.80 -23.71 27.51
C LYS A 22 -15.69 -23.52 26.48
N ILE A 23 -14.48 -23.19 26.94
CA ILE A 23 -13.31 -23.02 26.08
C ILE A 23 -12.86 -24.38 25.56
N THR A 24 -12.83 -24.50 24.24
CA THR A 24 -12.51 -25.74 23.54
C THR A 24 -11.06 -25.78 23.10
N GLU A 25 -10.51 -24.64 22.68
CA GLU A 25 -9.13 -24.52 22.20
C GLU A 25 -8.57 -23.15 22.61
N ILE A 26 -7.30 -23.12 23.00
CA ILE A 26 -6.52 -21.87 23.08
C ILE A 26 -5.30 -22.11 22.21
N ASP A 27 -5.09 -21.24 21.24
CA ASP A 27 -4.00 -21.33 20.29
C ASP A 27 -3.35 -19.96 20.06
N TYR A 28 -2.19 -19.93 19.44
CA TYR A 28 -1.68 -18.70 18.85
C TYR A 28 -2.03 -18.63 17.37
N GLU A 29 -2.46 -17.46 16.94
CA GLU A 29 -2.56 -17.14 15.53
C GLU A 29 -1.80 -15.85 15.24
N GLY A 30 -0.59 -16.02 14.69
CA GLY A 30 0.40 -14.96 14.60
C GLY A 30 0.76 -14.45 16.00
N SER A 31 0.66 -13.15 16.20
CA SER A 31 0.97 -12.50 17.49
C SER A 31 -0.19 -12.47 18.48
N THR A 32 -1.34 -13.07 18.13
CA THR A 32 -2.55 -13.02 18.97
C THR A 32 -2.83 -14.39 19.57
N ILE A 33 -3.11 -14.42 20.87
CA ILE A 33 -3.65 -15.62 21.54
C ILE A 33 -5.14 -15.67 21.22
N VAL A 34 -5.57 -16.74 20.56
CA VAL A 34 -6.96 -16.96 20.17
C VAL A 34 -7.59 -17.99 21.08
N VAL A 35 -8.74 -17.65 21.65
CA VAL A 35 -9.50 -18.48 22.57
C VAL A 35 -10.81 -18.85 21.90
N TYR A 36 -10.96 -20.13 21.56
CA TYR A 36 -12.17 -20.68 20.97
C TYR A 36 -13.12 -21.16 22.07
N THR A 37 -14.38 -20.74 21.98
CA THR A 37 -15.39 -21.06 22.98
C THR A 37 -16.72 -21.48 22.36
N LYS A 38 -17.39 -22.43 23.01
CA LYS A 38 -18.80 -22.78 22.74
C LYS A 38 -19.79 -21.97 23.59
N ASP A 39 -19.28 -21.12 24.48
CA ASP A 39 -20.10 -20.27 25.33
C ASP A 39 -20.43 -18.95 24.62
N GLN A 40 -21.71 -18.80 24.22
CA GLN A 40 -22.22 -17.59 23.60
C GLN A 40 -22.14 -16.36 24.52
N ASN A 41 -22.25 -16.54 25.84
CA ASN A 41 -22.14 -15.41 26.78
C ASN A 41 -20.71 -14.88 26.83
N LEU A 42 -19.73 -15.78 26.90
CA LEU A 42 -18.30 -15.44 26.89
C LEU A 42 -17.92 -14.73 25.57
N PHE A 43 -18.49 -15.17 24.45
CA PHE A 43 -18.33 -14.48 23.17
C PHE A 43 -19.05 -13.13 23.11
N SER A 44 -20.22 -12.99 23.74
CA SER A 44 -20.98 -11.73 23.72
C SER A 44 -20.28 -10.59 24.48
N GLN A 45 -19.48 -10.92 25.50
CA GLN A 45 -18.68 -9.97 26.30
C GLN A 45 -17.20 -9.92 25.87
N ARG A 46 -16.87 -10.44 24.67
CA ARG A 46 -15.50 -10.69 24.20
C ARG A 46 -14.53 -9.51 24.34
N ASP A 47 -14.98 -8.28 24.09
CA ASP A 47 -14.07 -7.12 24.02
C ASP A 47 -13.58 -6.68 25.40
N ASP A 48 -14.46 -6.69 26.41
CA ASP A 48 -14.11 -6.32 27.79
C ASP A 48 -13.25 -7.42 28.44
N LEU A 49 -13.62 -8.69 28.23
CA LEU A 49 -12.84 -9.84 28.69
C LEU A 49 -11.44 -9.86 28.07
N ALA A 50 -11.36 -9.75 26.74
CA ALA A 50 -10.09 -9.79 26.04
C ALA A 50 -9.16 -8.69 26.54
N ARG A 51 -9.69 -7.48 26.81
CA ARG A 51 -8.90 -6.37 27.36
C ARG A 51 -8.37 -6.67 28.77
N GLN A 52 -9.20 -7.19 29.66
CA GLN A 52 -8.78 -7.51 31.03
C GLN A 52 -7.66 -8.56 31.04
N ILE A 53 -7.82 -9.63 30.27
CA ILE A 53 -6.86 -10.74 30.24
C ILE A 53 -5.59 -10.32 29.49
N ALA A 54 -5.72 -9.52 28.43
CA ALA A 54 -4.58 -8.97 27.69
C ALA A 54 -3.66 -8.12 28.58
N GLN A 55 -4.21 -7.41 29.57
CA GLN A 55 -3.43 -6.65 30.55
C GLN A 55 -2.64 -7.56 31.49
N GLU A 56 -3.23 -8.68 31.93
CA GLU A 56 -2.59 -9.65 32.82
C GLU A 56 -1.47 -10.42 32.09
N LEU A 57 -1.75 -10.91 30.87
CA LEU A 57 -0.77 -11.63 30.05
C LEU A 57 0.23 -10.74 29.31
N ARG A 58 -0.02 -9.42 29.24
CA ARG A 58 0.72 -8.46 28.41
C ARG A 58 0.83 -8.88 26.94
N ARG A 59 -0.20 -9.58 26.45
CA ARG A 59 -0.30 -10.11 25.09
C ARG A 59 -1.69 -9.85 24.53
N ARG A 60 -1.81 -9.80 23.21
CA ARG A 60 -3.10 -9.65 22.54
C ARG A 60 -3.91 -10.93 22.66
N ILE A 61 -5.19 -10.77 22.92
CA ILE A 61 -6.13 -11.88 23.05
C ILE A 61 -7.34 -11.60 22.16
N ALA A 62 -7.78 -12.62 21.43
CA ALA A 62 -9.02 -12.62 20.70
C ALA A 62 -9.88 -13.80 21.17
N ILE A 63 -11.16 -13.55 21.43
CA ILE A 63 -12.13 -14.59 21.78
C ILE A 63 -13.02 -14.83 20.57
N ARG A 64 -13.07 -16.08 20.11
CA ARG A 64 -13.75 -16.50 18.89
C ARG A 64 -14.75 -17.64 19.16
N PRO A 65 -15.83 -17.75 18.36
CA PRO A 65 -16.72 -18.89 18.47
C PRO A 65 -16.01 -20.13 17.96
N ASP A 66 -16.23 -21.28 18.61
CA ASP A 66 -15.72 -22.56 18.12
C ASP A 66 -16.29 -22.86 16.71
N PRO A 67 -15.45 -23.19 15.71
CA PRO A 67 -15.93 -23.50 14.37
C PRO A 67 -17.00 -24.60 14.30
N SER A 68 -17.05 -25.51 15.29
CA SER A 68 -18.05 -26.58 15.37
C SER A 68 -19.46 -26.08 15.72
N ILE A 69 -19.64 -24.85 16.19
CA ILE A 69 -20.95 -24.26 16.49
C ILE A 69 -21.38 -23.22 15.46
N MET A 70 -20.46 -22.79 14.58
CA MET A 70 -20.78 -21.88 13.48
C MET A 70 -21.57 -22.60 12.40
N SER A 71 -22.63 -21.97 11.90
CA SER A 71 -23.35 -22.50 10.74
C SER A 71 -22.48 -22.43 9.48
N ASP A 72 -22.75 -23.32 8.52
CA ASP A 72 -22.12 -23.26 7.20
C ASP A 72 -22.32 -21.87 6.58
N GLU A 73 -21.32 -21.37 5.86
CA GLU A 73 -21.32 -20.02 5.29
C GLU A 73 -22.51 -19.81 4.32
N LYS A 74 -22.93 -20.84 3.57
CA LYS A 74 -24.09 -20.72 2.67
C LYS A 74 -25.41 -20.67 3.44
N GLU A 75 -25.51 -21.42 4.52
CA GLU A 75 -26.68 -21.38 5.40
C GLU A 75 -26.75 -20.04 6.16
N ALA A 76 -25.61 -19.55 6.65
CA ALA A 76 -25.48 -18.27 7.29
C ALA A 76 -25.87 -17.12 6.35
N ASP A 77 -25.38 -17.14 5.10
CA ASP A 77 -25.74 -16.14 4.08
C ASP A 77 -27.25 -16.09 3.85
N ALA A 78 -27.89 -17.26 3.65
CA ALA A 78 -29.33 -17.34 3.45
C ALA A 78 -30.14 -16.79 4.64
N LYS A 79 -29.73 -17.13 5.87
CA LYS A 79 -30.35 -16.61 7.10
C LYS A 79 -30.16 -15.11 7.25
N ILE A 80 -28.94 -14.60 7.06
CA ILE A 80 -28.64 -13.17 7.16
C ILE A 80 -29.47 -12.38 6.14
N ARG A 81 -29.58 -12.86 4.89
CA ARG A 81 -30.43 -12.25 3.86
C ARG A 81 -31.91 -12.19 4.25
N GLY A 82 -32.39 -13.16 5.03
CA GLY A 82 -33.75 -13.16 5.57
C GLY A 82 -33.96 -12.22 6.75
N ILE A 83 -32.91 -11.95 7.53
CA ILE A 83 -32.96 -11.07 8.71
C ILE A 83 -32.76 -9.60 8.34
N ILE A 84 -31.89 -9.31 7.37
CA ILE A 84 -31.59 -7.92 6.95
C ILE A 84 -32.80 -7.33 6.23
N PRO A 85 -33.34 -6.19 6.71
CA PRO A 85 -34.44 -5.50 6.04
C PRO A 85 -34.11 -5.11 4.59
N SER A 86 -35.10 -5.16 3.69
CA SER A 86 -34.89 -4.83 2.28
C SER A 86 -34.52 -3.36 2.03
N ASP A 87 -34.97 -2.47 2.90
CA ASP A 87 -34.63 -1.04 2.90
C ASP A 87 -33.20 -0.74 3.40
N ALA A 88 -32.50 -1.73 3.98
CA ALA A 88 -31.07 -1.62 4.24
C ALA A 88 -30.22 -1.58 2.96
N GLY A 89 -30.75 -2.08 1.84
CA GLY A 89 -30.01 -2.15 0.57
C GLY A 89 -28.81 -3.08 0.68
N LEU A 90 -29.05 -4.35 1.01
CA LEU A 90 -27.99 -5.35 1.13
C LEU A 90 -27.29 -5.57 -0.22
N GLN A 91 -25.99 -5.29 -0.28
CA GLN A 91 -25.15 -5.42 -1.48
C GLN A 91 -24.39 -6.74 -1.49
N ASP A 92 -23.68 -7.06 -0.39
CA ASP A 92 -22.88 -8.28 -0.30
C ASP A 92 -22.76 -8.80 1.14
N ILE A 93 -22.43 -10.09 1.27
CA ILE A 93 -22.08 -10.72 2.55
C ILE A 93 -20.85 -11.57 2.32
N TYR A 94 -19.81 -11.35 3.12
CA TYR A 94 -18.64 -12.22 3.12
C TYR A 94 -18.23 -12.62 4.54
N PHE A 95 -17.61 -13.78 4.64
CA PHE A 95 -17.25 -14.39 5.91
C PHE A 95 -15.74 -14.35 6.09
N GLU A 96 -15.31 -13.91 7.26
CA GLU A 96 -13.92 -13.94 7.70
C GLU A 96 -13.77 -15.13 8.67
N PRO A 97 -13.45 -16.34 8.18
CA PRO A 97 -13.38 -17.53 9.02
C PRO A 97 -12.26 -17.42 10.06
N ASP A 98 -11.21 -16.67 9.75
CA ASP A 98 -10.13 -16.36 10.68
C ASP A 98 -10.70 -15.67 11.92
N THR A 99 -11.57 -14.67 11.79
CA THR A 99 -12.08 -13.89 12.94
C THR A 99 -13.43 -14.39 13.48
N GLY A 100 -14.12 -15.26 12.74
CA GLY A 100 -15.50 -15.67 13.04
C GLY A 100 -16.51 -14.55 12.77
N GLU A 101 -16.18 -13.61 11.87
CA GLU A 101 -17.02 -12.46 11.52
C GLU A 101 -17.74 -12.66 10.19
N ALA A 102 -19.01 -12.24 10.13
CA ALA A 102 -19.77 -12.11 8.90
C ALA A 102 -19.86 -10.60 8.59
N VAL A 103 -19.13 -10.15 7.58
CA VAL A 103 -19.18 -8.77 7.14
C VAL A 103 -20.34 -8.60 6.16
N ILE A 104 -21.22 -7.66 6.48
CA ILE A 104 -22.49 -7.45 5.78
C ILE A 104 -22.46 -6.04 5.21
N GLU A 105 -22.37 -5.94 3.89
CA GLU A 105 -22.25 -4.69 3.15
C GLU A 105 -23.65 -4.19 2.75
N VAL A 106 -24.06 -3.03 3.27
CA VAL A 106 -25.40 -2.44 3.06
C VAL A 106 -25.32 -0.97 2.63
N ASP A 107 -26.34 -0.45 1.95
CA ASP A 107 -26.43 0.96 1.57
C ASP A 107 -26.71 1.88 2.77
N GLU A 108 -27.46 1.39 3.76
CA GLU A 108 -27.85 2.12 4.98
C GLU A 108 -27.46 1.36 6.26
N PRO A 109 -26.20 1.49 6.73
CA PRO A 109 -25.75 0.80 7.94
C PRO A 109 -26.47 1.22 9.21
N THR A 110 -27.10 2.40 9.23
CA THR A 110 -27.87 2.90 10.37
C THR A 110 -29.10 2.04 10.69
N ILE A 111 -29.52 1.18 9.76
CA ILE A 111 -30.59 0.20 9.99
C ILE A 111 -30.12 -0.95 10.90
N ALA A 112 -28.80 -1.11 11.13
CA ALA A 112 -28.22 -2.08 12.05
C ALA A 112 -28.55 -1.76 13.52
N ASN A 113 -29.73 -2.16 13.97
CA ASN A 113 -30.11 -2.08 15.38
C ASN A 113 -29.53 -3.27 16.18
N PRO A 114 -29.44 -3.17 17.53
CA PRO A 114 -28.97 -4.27 18.36
C PRO A 114 -29.77 -5.57 18.23
N GLU A 115 -31.04 -5.49 17.84
CA GLU A 115 -31.91 -6.65 17.65
C GLU A 115 -31.50 -7.47 16.42
N ILE A 116 -31.21 -6.83 15.28
CA ILE A 116 -30.70 -7.48 14.06
C ILE A 116 -29.38 -8.17 14.34
N ILE A 117 -28.46 -7.48 15.02
CA ILE A 117 -27.16 -8.05 15.42
C ILE A 117 -27.36 -9.29 16.30
N LYS A 118 -28.30 -9.23 17.26
CA LYS A 118 -28.61 -10.34 18.15
C LYS A 118 -29.25 -11.51 17.39
N SER A 119 -30.17 -11.25 16.47
CA SER A 119 -30.83 -12.27 15.65
C SER A 119 -29.84 -12.98 14.75
N ILE A 120 -28.97 -12.25 14.04
CA ILE A 120 -27.93 -12.87 13.20
C ILE A 120 -27.02 -13.75 14.04
N LYS A 121 -26.55 -13.27 15.20
CA LYS A 121 -25.73 -14.07 16.12
C LYS A 121 -26.46 -15.33 16.58
N ALA A 122 -27.73 -15.21 16.98
CA ALA A 122 -28.51 -16.33 17.48
C ALA A 122 -28.76 -17.41 16.40
N GLU A 123 -28.97 -17.01 15.14
CA GLU A 123 -29.30 -17.93 14.06
C GLU A 123 -28.09 -18.55 13.35
N THR A 124 -26.93 -17.87 13.38
CA THR A 124 -25.74 -18.26 12.60
C THR A 124 -24.50 -18.54 13.45
N ASN A 125 -24.45 -18.02 14.68
CA ASN A 125 -23.26 -17.97 15.54
C ASN A 125 -22.06 -17.19 14.97
N TRP A 126 -22.20 -16.57 13.81
CA TRP A 126 -21.25 -15.61 13.27
C TRP A 126 -21.40 -14.25 13.97
N SER A 127 -20.30 -13.52 14.14
CA SER A 127 -20.37 -12.12 14.59
C SER A 127 -20.65 -11.20 13.40
N PRO A 128 -21.85 -10.58 13.30
CA PRO A 128 -22.14 -9.67 12.21
C PRO A 128 -21.36 -8.37 12.39
N ARG A 129 -20.72 -7.93 11.32
CA ARG A 129 -20.11 -6.62 11.18
C ARG A 129 -20.77 -5.92 10.01
N ILE A 130 -21.77 -5.10 10.32
CA ILE A 130 -22.53 -4.37 9.30
C ILE A 130 -21.75 -3.11 8.92
N VAL A 131 -21.40 -2.99 7.64
CA VAL A 131 -20.61 -1.89 7.09
C VAL A 131 -21.33 -1.30 5.88
N ARG A 132 -20.97 -0.06 5.54
CA ARG A 132 -21.46 0.55 4.31
C ARG A 132 -20.83 -0.17 3.11
N ALA A 133 -21.65 -0.53 2.12
CA ALA A 133 -21.17 -1.05 0.86
C ALA A 133 -20.25 -0.02 0.18
N PRO A 134 -19.09 -0.44 -0.38
CA PRO A 134 -18.25 0.43 -1.16
C PRO A 134 -19.04 1.04 -2.33
N PRO A 135 -18.91 2.35 -2.60
CA PRO A 135 -19.63 2.99 -3.71
C PRO A 135 -19.12 2.54 -5.09
N MET A 136 -18.01 1.80 -5.14
CA MET A 136 -17.44 1.22 -6.34
C MET A 136 -17.05 -0.22 -6.05
N TYR A 137 -17.45 -1.13 -6.94
CA TYR A 137 -17.02 -2.52 -6.89
C TYR A 137 -15.56 -2.65 -7.34
N SER A 138 -14.71 -3.24 -6.50
CA SER A 138 -13.35 -3.64 -6.86
C SER A 138 -13.29 -5.14 -7.08
N ARG A 139 -12.87 -5.54 -8.28
CA ARG A 139 -12.62 -6.95 -8.59
C ARG A 139 -11.47 -7.49 -7.76
N THR A 140 -10.40 -6.71 -7.58
CA THR A 140 -9.22 -7.14 -6.82
C THR A 140 -9.54 -7.40 -5.35
N VAL A 141 -10.26 -6.49 -4.68
CA VAL A 141 -10.66 -6.68 -3.28
C VAL A 141 -11.45 -7.98 -3.12
N LYS A 142 -12.40 -8.23 -4.03
CA LYS A 142 -13.18 -9.46 -4.01
C LYS A 142 -12.31 -10.71 -4.22
N GLU A 143 -11.48 -10.72 -5.26
CA GLU A 143 -10.61 -11.86 -5.57
C GLU A 143 -9.63 -12.17 -4.42
N VAL A 144 -9.09 -11.15 -3.75
CA VAL A 144 -8.24 -11.34 -2.57
C VAL A 144 -9.02 -11.96 -1.41
N ARG A 145 -10.23 -11.45 -1.12
CA ARG A 145 -11.09 -12.00 -0.04
C ARG A 145 -11.48 -13.45 -0.33
N GLU A 146 -11.90 -13.76 -1.56
CA GLU A 146 -12.25 -15.12 -1.99
C GLU A 146 -11.05 -16.05 -1.88
N TYR A 147 -9.87 -15.62 -2.35
CA TYR A 147 -8.66 -16.43 -2.24
C TYR A 147 -8.28 -16.75 -0.79
N LEU A 148 -8.29 -15.75 0.10
CA LEU A 148 -7.97 -15.95 1.52
C LEU A 148 -8.94 -16.91 2.20
N ARG A 149 -10.22 -16.88 1.82
CA ARG A 149 -11.23 -17.83 2.28
C ARG A 149 -10.97 -19.25 1.79
N ASP A 150 -10.55 -19.41 0.53
CA ASP A 150 -10.24 -20.71 -0.06
C ASP A 150 -9.04 -21.38 0.66
N VAL A 151 -8.04 -20.58 1.08
CA VAL A 151 -6.84 -21.08 1.76
C VAL A 151 -6.92 -21.02 3.28
N LYS A 152 -8.11 -20.85 3.89
CA LYS A 152 -8.28 -20.66 5.35
C LYS A 152 -7.60 -21.73 6.22
N LYS A 153 -7.58 -22.99 5.76
CA LYS A 153 -6.92 -24.08 6.51
C LYS A 153 -5.40 -23.92 6.54
N GLU A 154 -4.80 -23.69 5.37
CA GLU A 154 -3.35 -23.43 5.25
C GLU A 154 -2.96 -22.17 6.01
N ARG A 155 -3.81 -21.14 5.98
CA ARG A 155 -3.59 -19.89 6.70
C ARG A 155 -3.63 -20.07 8.22
N LYS A 156 -4.58 -20.85 8.76
CA LYS A 156 -4.60 -21.19 10.21
C LYS A 156 -3.30 -21.89 10.62
N GLU A 157 -2.84 -22.87 9.84
CA GLU A 157 -1.58 -23.58 10.11
C GLU A 157 -0.36 -22.63 10.05
N PHE A 158 -0.31 -21.76 9.04
CA PHE A 158 0.73 -20.73 8.94
C PHE A 158 0.74 -19.81 10.17
N LEU A 159 -0.42 -19.30 10.59
CA LEU A 159 -0.55 -18.43 11.76
C LEU A 159 -0.16 -19.14 13.06
N HIS A 160 -0.51 -20.41 13.22
CA HIS A 160 -0.08 -21.24 14.34
C HIS A 160 1.45 -21.36 14.42
N ASN A 161 2.07 -21.75 13.30
CA ASN A 161 3.52 -21.89 13.21
C ASN A 161 4.26 -20.57 13.47
N LEU A 162 3.70 -19.46 12.99
CA LEU A 162 4.20 -18.12 13.30
C LEU A 162 4.09 -17.82 14.79
N GLY A 163 2.97 -18.14 15.43
CA GLY A 163 2.78 -18.00 16.87
C GLY A 163 3.84 -18.75 17.68
N ILE A 164 4.13 -20.00 17.33
CA ILE A 164 5.23 -20.76 17.93
C ILE A 164 6.55 -20.00 17.79
N LYS A 165 6.87 -19.56 16.56
CA LYS A 165 8.12 -18.85 16.27
C LYS A 165 8.27 -17.58 17.12
N LEU A 166 7.21 -16.77 17.27
CA LEU A 166 7.20 -15.54 18.08
C LEU A 166 7.42 -15.77 19.58
N THR A 167 7.12 -16.97 20.08
CA THR A 167 7.34 -17.33 21.50
C THR A 167 8.71 -17.94 21.78
N THR A 168 9.57 -18.05 20.77
CA THR A 168 10.92 -18.62 20.94
C THR A 168 11.75 -17.74 21.89
N PRO A 169 12.39 -18.31 22.93
CA PRO A 169 13.27 -17.55 23.80
C PRO A 169 14.42 -16.89 23.04
N LEU A 170 14.79 -15.68 23.47
CA LEU A 170 15.93 -14.97 22.91
C LEU A 170 17.24 -15.71 23.17
N MET A 171 18.15 -15.66 22.20
CA MET A 171 19.49 -16.20 22.34
C MET A 171 20.28 -15.37 23.37
N PRO A 172 21.03 -16.03 24.28
CA PRO A 172 21.93 -15.34 25.19
C PRO A 172 23.10 -14.72 24.42
N GLY A 173 23.53 -13.51 24.79
CA GLY A 173 24.69 -12.85 24.18
C GLY A 173 24.62 -11.33 24.19
N GLU A 174 25.58 -10.71 23.51
CA GLU A 174 25.60 -9.26 23.27
C GLU A 174 24.42 -8.87 22.36
N THR A 175 23.65 -7.86 22.78
CA THR A 175 22.61 -7.28 21.95
C THR A 175 23.23 -6.27 21.00
N TRP A 176 22.96 -6.44 19.71
CA TRP A 176 23.35 -5.49 18.67
C TRP A 176 22.20 -5.29 17.69
N ILE A 177 22.22 -4.14 17.01
CA ILE A 177 21.24 -3.78 15.99
C ILE A 177 21.98 -3.20 14.80
N ARG A 178 21.70 -3.70 13.60
CA ARG A 178 22.31 -3.22 12.35
C ARG A 178 21.27 -3.03 11.25
N ILE A 179 21.60 -2.14 10.31
CA ILE A 179 20.85 -1.92 9.08
C ILE A 179 21.78 -2.17 7.91
N THR A 180 21.35 -3.01 6.97
CA THR A 180 22.03 -3.30 5.70
C THR A 180 21.20 -2.76 4.55
N ALA A 181 21.83 -1.94 3.70
CA ALA A 181 21.23 -1.43 2.48
C ALA A 181 21.26 -2.50 1.39
N LEU A 182 20.10 -3.05 0.99
CA LEU A 182 20.00 -4.05 -0.08
C LEU A 182 19.49 -3.48 -1.40
N GLY A 183 19.03 -2.23 -1.43
CA GLY A 183 18.55 -1.52 -2.63
C GLY A 183 17.83 -0.24 -2.24
N GLY A 184 17.80 0.75 -3.13
CA GLY A 184 17.16 2.06 -2.87
C GLY A 184 18.01 3.01 -2.02
N HIS A 185 19.32 2.79 -1.90
CA HIS A 185 20.25 3.68 -1.19
C HIS A 185 21.15 4.42 -2.19
N ARG A 186 20.95 5.74 -2.33
CA ARG A 186 21.53 6.64 -3.38
C ARG A 186 21.01 6.37 -4.80
N GLU A 187 19.82 5.80 -4.88
CA GLU A 187 19.04 5.60 -6.10
C GLU A 187 17.55 5.66 -5.73
N VAL A 188 16.69 5.91 -6.71
CA VAL A 188 15.24 5.66 -6.62
C VAL A 188 14.93 4.31 -7.25
N GLY A 189 14.17 3.49 -6.52
CA GLY A 189 13.77 2.15 -6.95
C GLY A 189 14.49 0.98 -6.24
N ARG A 190 13.95 -0.24 -6.45
CA ARG A 190 14.36 -1.50 -5.78
C ARG A 190 14.59 -1.38 -4.27
N SER A 191 13.77 -0.58 -3.59
CA SER A 191 13.87 -0.33 -2.16
C SER A 191 13.84 -1.66 -1.39
N ALA A 192 14.91 -1.89 -0.62
CA ALA A 192 15.05 -3.06 0.24
C ALA A 192 16.06 -2.75 1.37
N THR A 193 15.60 -2.80 2.60
CA THR A 193 16.43 -2.51 3.78
C THR A 193 16.30 -3.63 4.80
N LEU A 194 17.41 -4.28 5.12
CA LEU A 194 17.44 -5.37 6.10
C LEU A 194 17.79 -4.82 7.49
N ILE A 195 16.88 -5.00 8.44
CA ILE A 195 17.11 -4.79 9.87
C ILE A 195 17.52 -6.12 10.47
N SER A 196 18.62 -6.16 11.20
CA SER A 196 19.02 -7.37 11.94
C SER A 196 19.35 -7.06 13.38
N THR A 197 18.98 -7.99 14.25
CA THR A 197 19.43 -8.10 15.64
C THR A 197 20.20 -9.40 15.81
N ASN A 198 20.72 -9.65 17.01
CA ASN A 198 21.29 -10.95 17.34
C ASN A 198 20.26 -12.11 17.30
N ASN A 199 18.96 -11.82 17.24
CA ASN A 199 17.89 -12.82 17.24
C ASN A 199 17.03 -12.82 15.97
N SER A 200 17.06 -11.75 15.18
CA SER A 200 16.03 -11.54 14.16
C SER A 200 16.53 -10.83 12.91
N LYS A 201 15.89 -11.13 11.78
CA LYS A 201 16.07 -10.50 10.47
C LYS A 201 14.72 -10.06 9.92
N VAL A 202 14.54 -8.76 9.73
CA VAL A 202 13.33 -8.17 9.17
C VAL A 202 13.70 -7.38 7.91
N LEU A 203 13.09 -7.73 6.78
CA LEU A 203 13.25 -7.01 5.53
C LEU A 203 12.14 -5.96 5.43
N VAL A 204 12.51 -4.69 5.25
CA VAL A 204 11.56 -3.62 4.95
C VAL A 204 11.65 -3.29 3.47
N ASP A 205 10.54 -3.50 2.77
CA ASP A 205 10.37 -3.42 1.32
C ASP A 205 11.22 -4.43 0.52
N CYS A 206 10.72 -4.79 -0.67
CA CYS A 206 11.40 -5.62 -1.65
C CYS A 206 10.92 -5.23 -3.06
N GLY A 207 11.37 -4.08 -3.53
CA GLY A 207 10.94 -3.50 -4.79
C GLY A 207 11.69 -3.96 -6.04
N MET A 208 11.44 -3.27 -7.16
CA MET A 208 12.20 -3.35 -8.41
C MET A 208 12.59 -1.97 -8.95
N ILE A 209 13.60 -1.94 -9.84
CA ILE A 209 13.79 -0.87 -10.81
C ILE A 209 13.41 -1.41 -12.18
N ASN A 210 12.54 -0.71 -12.92
CA ASN A 210 12.20 -1.11 -14.28
C ASN A 210 13.21 -0.50 -15.27
N ILE A 211 14.37 -1.14 -15.41
CA ILE A 211 15.41 -0.76 -16.38
C ILE A 211 15.18 -1.37 -17.76
N ASN A 212 14.41 -2.47 -17.87
CA ASN A 212 14.18 -3.20 -19.12
C ASN A 212 15.48 -3.50 -19.89
N ASP A 213 16.58 -3.81 -19.20
CA ASP A 213 17.84 -4.21 -19.82
C ASP A 213 17.90 -5.76 -19.93
N PRO A 214 17.78 -6.34 -21.13
CA PRO A 214 17.83 -7.78 -21.32
C PRO A 214 19.22 -8.38 -21.06
N GLU A 215 20.29 -7.58 -21.12
CA GLU A 215 21.66 -8.03 -20.87
C GLU A 215 21.96 -8.09 -19.37
N HIS A 216 21.35 -7.21 -18.57
CA HIS A 216 21.57 -7.09 -17.13
C HIS A 216 20.26 -7.17 -16.30
N PRO A 217 19.41 -8.20 -16.50
CA PRO A 217 18.09 -8.28 -15.85
C PRO A 217 18.17 -8.39 -14.31
N TRP A 218 19.34 -8.75 -13.76
CA TRP A 218 19.57 -8.78 -12.31
C TRP A 218 19.68 -7.40 -11.68
N GLU A 219 19.94 -6.34 -12.45
CA GLU A 219 20.03 -4.98 -11.92
C GLU A 219 18.65 -4.41 -11.52
N GLU A 220 17.56 -4.99 -12.01
CA GLU A 220 16.19 -4.70 -11.57
C GLU A 220 15.96 -5.05 -10.10
N ALA A 221 16.69 -6.05 -9.60
CA ALA A 221 16.47 -6.62 -8.28
C ALA A 221 17.34 -5.97 -7.20
N PRO A 222 16.85 -5.94 -5.94
CA PRO A 222 17.72 -5.72 -4.80
C PRO A 222 18.84 -6.77 -4.75
N TYR A 223 19.87 -6.49 -3.96
CA TYR A 223 21.03 -7.37 -3.74
C TYR A 223 20.66 -8.60 -2.87
N LEU A 224 19.68 -9.38 -3.31
CA LEU A 224 19.11 -10.51 -2.60
C LEU A 224 20.06 -11.71 -2.48
N TYR A 225 21.18 -11.70 -3.22
CA TYR A 225 22.26 -12.68 -3.10
C TYR A 225 23.26 -12.35 -1.98
N ALA A 226 23.08 -11.23 -1.27
CA ALA A 226 23.94 -10.85 -0.16
C ALA A 226 23.91 -11.91 0.96
N PRO A 227 25.06 -12.28 1.55
CA PRO A 227 25.13 -13.26 2.63
C PRO A 227 24.26 -12.91 3.85
N GLU A 228 24.00 -11.63 4.10
CA GLU A 228 23.24 -11.13 5.24
C GLU A 228 21.77 -11.58 5.20
N ILE A 229 21.17 -11.68 4.00
CA ILE A 229 19.77 -12.08 3.82
C ILE A 229 19.61 -13.56 3.46
N GLN A 230 20.67 -14.22 2.98
CA GLN A 230 20.65 -15.64 2.65
C GLN A 230 20.92 -16.55 3.87
N PRO A 231 20.34 -17.76 3.92
CA PRO A 231 19.19 -18.20 3.12
C PRO A 231 17.91 -17.47 3.53
N PHE A 232 16.93 -17.33 2.63
CA PHE A 232 15.65 -16.66 2.94
C PHE A 232 14.85 -17.34 4.05
N THR A 233 15.11 -18.62 4.34
CA THR A 233 14.55 -19.32 5.51
C THR A 233 14.98 -18.72 6.86
N SER A 234 16.07 -17.94 6.88
CA SER A 234 16.52 -17.19 8.06
C SER A 234 15.84 -15.83 8.22
N LEU A 235 15.01 -15.41 7.26
CA LEU A 235 14.27 -14.16 7.33
C LEU A 235 13.02 -14.34 8.20
N ASP A 236 12.81 -13.48 9.18
CA ASP A 236 11.71 -13.61 10.12
C ASP A 236 10.43 -12.96 9.65
N ALA A 237 10.53 -11.81 9.01
CA ALA A 237 9.39 -11.05 8.50
C ALA A 237 9.80 -10.18 7.32
N VAL A 238 8.84 -9.93 6.44
CA VAL A 238 8.90 -8.85 5.45
C VAL A 238 7.86 -7.81 5.85
N VAL A 239 8.20 -6.52 5.76
CA VAL A 239 7.30 -5.41 6.06
C VAL A 239 7.22 -4.52 4.83
N LEU A 240 6.01 -4.29 4.31
CA LEU A 240 5.77 -3.39 3.18
C LEU A 240 5.28 -2.03 3.67
N THR A 241 5.99 -0.98 3.27
CA THR A 241 5.60 0.41 3.55
C THR A 241 4.37 0.80 2.72
N HIS A 242 4.37 0.49 1.42
CA HIS A 242 3.29 0.80 0.49
C HIS A 242 3.36 -0.06 -0.77
N ALA A 243 2.37 0.12 -1.66
CA ALA A 243 2.11 -0.81 -2.76
C ALA A 243 2.94 -0.59 -4.03
N HIS A 244 3.62 0.55 -4.22
CA HIS A 244 4.33 0.80 -5.48
C HIS A 244 5.41 -0.25 -5.76
N LEU A 245 5.65 -0.53 -7.04
CA LEU A 245 6.49 -1.65 -7.48
C LEU A 245 7.96 -1.48 -7.09
N ASP A 246 8.44 -0.25 -6.93
CA ASP A 246 9.74 0.07 -6.37
C ASP A 246 9.89 -0.25 -4.88
N HIS A 247 8.82 -0.66 -4.21
CA HIS A 247 8.81 -1.15 -2.82
C HIS A 247 8.23 -2.56 -2.68
N SER A 248 7.33 -3.00 -3.56
CA SER A 248 6.61 -4.28 -3.46
C SER A 248 6.89 -5.27 -4.61
N GLY A 249 7.48 -4.80 -5.70
CA GLY A 249 7.42 -5.48 -6.99
C GLY A 249 8.17 -6.81 -7.06
N LEU A 250 9.21 -7.03 -6.25
CA LEU A 250 9.94 -8.30 -6.22
C LEU A 250 9.72 -9.10 -4.93
N LEU A 251 8.78 -8.70 -4.08
CA LEU A 251 8.42 -9.50 -2.91
C LEU A 251 8.01 -10.94 -3.28
N PRO A 252 7.21 -11.21 -4.35
CA PRO A 252 6.87 -12.58 -4.75
C PRO A 252 8.10 -13.44 -5.08
N LEU A 253 9.23 -12.81 -5.44
CA LEU A 253 10.48 -13.50 -5.73
C LEU A 253 11.04 -14.23 -4.50
N LEU A 254 10.82 -13.70 -3.30
CA LEU A 254 11.25 -14.32 -2.05
C LEU A 254 10.56 -15.68 -1.86
N PHE A 255 9.25 -15.75 -2.11
CA PHE A 255 8.46 -16.99 -2.04
C PHE A 255 8.89 -18.02 -3.09
N LYS A 256 9.20 -17.57 -4.31
CA LYS A 256 9.77 -18.43 -5.36
C LYS A 256 11.08 -19.12 -4.90
N TYR A 257 11.87 -18.43 -4.08
CA TYR A 257 13.16 -18.92 -3.59
C TYR A 257 13.13 -19.42 -2.13
N GLY A 258 11.95 -19.74 -1.60
CA GLY A 258 11.82 -20.51 -0.35
C GLY A 258 11.62 -19.68 0.92
N TYR A 259 11.28 -18.39 0.82
CA TYR A 259 10.71 -17.66 1.95
C TYR A 259 9.32 -18.20 2.29
N THR A 260 9.07 -18.44 3.58
CA THR A 260 7.79 -18.95 4.10
C THR A 260 7.28 -18.17 5.30
N GLY A 261 7.90 -17.01 5.60
CA GLY A 261 7.51 -16.17 6.72
C GLY A 261 6.35 -15.22 6.41
N PRO A 262 5.95 -14.40 7.39
CA PRO A 262 4.90 -13.40 7.25
C PRO A 262 5.31 -12.14 6.47
N VAL A 263 4.35 -11.60 5.72
CA VAL A 263 4.42 -10.25 5.14
C VAL A 263 3.48 -9.34 5.94
N TYR A 264 3.97 -8.23 6.46
CA TYR A 264 3.15 -7.24 7.18
C TYR A 264 2.91 -6.01 6.30
N SER A 265 1.67 -5.59 6.18
CA SER A 265 1.27 -4.39 5.43
C SER A 265 -0.06 -3.83 5.95
N THR A 266 -0.50 -2.69 5.43
CA THR A 266 -1.90 -2.28 5.62
C THR A 266 -2.80 -3.03 4.63
N ALA A 267 -4.10 -3.15 4.93
CA ALA A 267 -5.05 -3.83 4.04
C ALA A 267 -5.11 -3.21 2.62
N PRO A 268 -5.13 -1.86 2.45
CA PRO A 268 -5.08 -1.29 1.11
C PRO A 268 -3.76 -1.56 0.39
N THR A 269 -2.63 -1.56 1.11
CA THR A 269 -1.32 -1.88 0.54
C THR A 269 -1.29 -3.31 0.00
N ARG A 270 -1.84 -4.29 0.72
CA ARG A 270 -1.97 -5.68 0.24
C ARG A 270 -2.72 -5.76 -1.08
N ASP A 271 -3.89 -5.14 -1.16
CA ASP A 271 -4.76 -5.26 -2.34
C ASP A 271 -4.17 -4.52 -3.55
N LEU A 272 -3.60 -3.32 -3.32
CA LEU A 272 -2.91 -2.56 -4.35
C LEU A 272 -1.63 -3.24 -4.82
N ALA A 273 -0.84 -3.84 -3.92
CA ALA A 273 0.37 -4.58 -4.29
C ALA A 273 0.01 -5.77 -5.17
N ALA A 274 -1.02 -6.55 -4.80
CA ALA A 274 -1.51 -7.65 -5.62
C ALA A 274 -2.02 -7.19 -7.00
N LEU A 275 -2.73 -6.06 -7.08
CA LEU A 275 -3.15 -5.46 -8.35
C LEU A 275 -1.93 -5.14 -9.23
N LEU A 276 -0.97 -4.38 -8.68
CA LEU A 276 0.19 -3.89 -9.41
C LEU A 276 1.15 -5.02 -9.82
N GLN A 277 1.39 -5.99 -8.95
CA GLN A 277 2.23 -7.15 -9.25
C GLN A 277 1.62 -8.01 -10.35
N ASN A 278 0.30 -8.23 -10.35
CA ASN A 278 -0.37 -8.98 -11.43
C ASN A 278 -0.41 -8.18 -12.73
N ASP A 279 -0.60 -6.85 -12.68
CA ASP A 279 -0.51 -5.99 -13.86
C ASP A 279 0.91 -6.00 -14.45
N TYR A 280 1.95 -5.93 -13.61
CA TYR A 280 3.35 -6.09 -14.04
C TYR A 280 3.58 -7.41 -14.78
N LEU A 281 3.06 -8.53 -14.26
CA LEU A 281 3.16 -9.83 -14.94
C LEU A 281 2.46 -9.82 -16.31
N LYS A 282 1.27 -9.21 -16.39
CA LYS A 282 0.50 -9.10 -17.63
C LYS A 282 1.21 -8.25 -18.67
N VAL A 283 1.70 -7.08 -18.28
CA VAL A 283 2.44 -6.15 -19.15
C VAL A 283 3.73 -6.79 -19.63
N SER A 284 4.55 -7.33 -18.71
CA SER A 284 5.80 -8.00 -19.06
C SER A 284 5.59 -9.17 -20.03
N HIS A 285 4.54 -9.96 -19.83
CA HIS A 285 4.18 -11.03 -20.77
C HIS A 285 3.80 -10.49 -22.15
N SER A 286 3.02 -9.40 -22.21
CA SER A 286 2.62 -8.76 -23.48
C SER A 286 3.79 -8.13 -24.24
N GLU A 287 4.83 -7.70 -23.53
CA GLU A 287 6.05 -7.11 -24.07
C GLU A 287 7.14 -8.18 -24.36
N ASN A 288 6.84 -9.47 -24.18
CA ASN A 288 7.78 -10.61 -24.30
C ASN A 288 9.02 -10.50 -23.38
N HIS A 289 8.88 -9.83 -22.24
CA HIS A 289 9.92 -9.79 -21.21
C HIS A 289 9.92 -11.07 -20.37
N LYS A 290 11.09 -11.45 -19.85
CA LYS A 290 11.24 -12.63 -18.99
C LYS A 290 10.67 -12.33 -17.61
N LEU A 291 9.70 -13.14 -17.17
CA LEU A 291 9.07 -12.96 -15.86
C LEU A 291 9.99 -13.41 -14.71
N SER A 292 10.18 -12.53 -13.73
CA SER A 292 10.94 -12.83 -12.51
C SER A 292 10.23 -13.85 -11.61
N TYR A 293 8.89 -13.82 -11.59
CA TYR A 293 8.02 -14.72 -10.85
C TYR A 293 6.70 -14.95 -11.62
N GLU A 294 5.91 -15.91 -11.17
CA GLU A 294 4.57 -16.23 -11.70
C GLU A 294 3.45 -15.83 -10.72
N SER A 295 2.21 -15.70 -11.19
CA SER A 295 1.03 -15.36 -10.37
C SER A 295 0.80 -16.26 -9.16
N LYS A 296 1.27 -17.52 -9.20
CA LYS A 296 1.20 -18.42 -8.03
C LYS A 296 2.00 -17.91 -6.83
N HIS A 297 3.09 -17.17 -7.06
CA HIS A 297 3.90 -16.60 -5.99
C HIS A 297 3.27 -15.34 -5.39
N VAL A 298 2.51 -14.56 -6.19
CA VAL A 298 1.68 -13.46 -5.68
C VAL A 298 0.57 -14.00 -4.78
N ARG A 299 -0.02 -15.15 -5.14
CA ARG A 299 -0.98 -15.87 -4.28
C ARG A 299 -0.32 -16.34 -2.99
N GLU A 300 0.88 -16.91 -3.06
CA GLU A 300 1.61 -17.33 -1.86
C GLU A 300 1.93 -16.14 -0.93
N GLU A 301 2.34 -14.99 -1.49
CA GLU A 301 2.49 -13.74 -0.76
C GLU A 301 1.18 -13.32 -0.05
N LEU A 302 0.05 -13.33 -0.76
CA LEU A 302 -1.25 -12.99 -0.17
C LEU A 302 -1.60 -13.91 1.00
N LYS A 303 -1.38 -15.22 0.85
CA LYS A 303 -1.62 -16.22 1.92
C LYS A 303 -0.82 -15.92 3.18
N HIS A 304 0.42 -15.45 3.01
CA HIS A 304 1.35 -15.09 4.08
C HIS A 304 1.22 -13.64 4.57
N THR A 305 0.33 -12.83 3.96
CA THR A 305 0.15 -11.43 4.33
C THR A 305 -0.77 -11.27 5.55
N ILE A 306 -0.27 -10.57 6.57
CA ILE A 306 -0.96 -10.16 7.78
C ILE A 306 -1.16 -8.65 7.73
N SER A 307 -2.41 -8.22 7.61
CA SER A 307 -2.75 -6.80 7.52
C SER A 307 -2.92 -6.18 8.91
N LEU A 308 -2.28 -5.04 9.14
CA LEU A 308 -2.39 -4.26 10.37
C LEU A 308 -3.01 -2.89 10.08
N LYS A 309 -3.79 -2.36 11.04
CA LYS A 309 -4.30 -0.98 10.97
C LYS A 309 -3.21 0.02 11.37
N TYR A 310 -3.40 1.29 11.04
CA TYR A 310 -2.57 2.34 11.60
C TYR A 310 -2.69 2.37 13.13
N ASN A 311 -1.57 2.65 13.81
CA ASN A 311 -1.43 2.70 15.27
C ASN A 311 -1.66 1.34 15.96
N GLU A 312 -1.70 0.26 15.20
CA GLU A 312 -1.80 -1.09 15.72
C GLU A 312 -0.41 -1.69 15.96
N THR A 313 -0.04 -1.95 17.21
CA THR A 313 1.26 -2.56 17.56
C THR A 313 1.19 -4.09 17.58
N ALA A 314 1.97 -4.77 16.75
CA ALA A 314 2.06 -6.23 16.70
C ALA A 314 3.48 -6.73 16.94
N ASP A 315 3.63 -7.83 17.67
CA ASP A 315 4.89 -8.57 17.74
C ASP A 315 5.14 -9.24 16.38
N ILE A 316 6.29 -8.99 15.76
CA ILE A 316 6.65 -9.55 14.43
C ILE A 316 7.86 -10.49 14.50
N THR A 317 8.65 -10.36 15.56
CA THR A 317 9.67 -11.32 15.99
C THR A 317 9.67 -11.38 17.52
N PRO A 318 10.42 -12.29 18.17
CA PRO A 318 10.53 -12.33 19.62
C PRO A 318 11.04 -11.04 20.28
N ASP A 319 11.79 -10.21 19.56
CA ASP A 319 12.40 -8.97 20.04
C ASP A 319 12.01 -7.71 19.26
N ILE A 320 11.11 -7.78 18.27
CA ILE A 320 10.70 -6.62 17.46
C ILE A 320 9.18 -6.51 17.42
N ARG A 321 8.67 -5.32 17.79
CA ARG A 321 7.27 -4.93 17.60
C ARG A 321 7.17 -3.90 16.48
N LEU A 322 6.18 -4.08 15.62
CA LEU A 322 5.86 -3.21 14.48
C LEU A 322 4.64 -2.35 14.80
N THR A 323 4.68 -1.08 14.42
CA THR A 323 3.51 -0.21 14.33
C THR A 323 3.56 0.58 13.03
N PHE A 324 2.46 0.58 12.26
CA PHE A 324 2.31 1.43 11.09
C PHE A 324 1.72 2.79 11.44
N TYR A 325 2.25 3.85 10.84
CA TYR A 325 1.69 5.19 10.91
C TYR A 325 1.45 5.74 9.51
N ASN A 326 0.43 6.57 9.30
CA ASN A 326 0.14 7.16 7.99
C ASN A 326 1.35 7.91 7.42
N ALA A 327 1.75 7.59 6.18
CA ALA A 327 2.81 8.30 5.44
C ALA A 327 2.26 9.38 4.48
N GLY A 328 0.95 9.39 4.19
CA GLY A 328 0.32 10.39 3.33
C GLY A 328 0.71 10.32 1.84
N HIS A 329 1.41 9.26 1.41
CA HIS A 329 1.96 9.13 0.07
C HIS A 329 0.94 8.56 -0.95
N ILE A 330 0.45 7.34 -0.68
CA ILE A 330 -0.66 6.68 -1.39
C ILE A 330 -1.60 5.99 -0.39
N LEU A 331 -2.72 5.46 -0.88
CA LEU A 331 -3.69 4.73 -0.07
C LEU A 331 -3.01 3.57 0.67
N GLY A 332 -3.09 3.57 1.99
CA GLY A 332 -2.46 2.55 2.84
C GLY A 332 -0.97 2.75 3.11
N SER A 333 -0.32 3.76 2.53
CA SER A 333 1.11 4.03 2.74
C SER A 333 1.44 4.25 4.22
N ALA A 334 2.54 3.66 4.67
CA ALA A 334 2.88 3.62 6.07
C ALA A 334 4.36 3.87 6.37
N ALA A 335 4.61 4.73 7.35
CA ALA A 335 5.88 4.74 8.07
C ALA A 335 5.92 3.52 9.01
N VAL A 336 7.05 2.83 8.99
CA VAL A 336 7.32 1.61 9.74
C VAL A 336 8.06 1.98 11.02
N HIS A 337 7.40 1.85 12.18
CA HIS A 337 8.04 2.02 13.48
C HIS A 337 8.35 0.65 14.08
N LEU A 338 9.64 0.38 14.28
CA LEU A 338 10.16 -0.83 14.90
C LEU A 338 10.63 -0.52 16.31
N HIS A 339 9.96 -1.13 17.28
CA HIS A 339 10.35 -1.13 18.69
C HIS A 339 11.16 -2.40 18.97
N ILE A 340 12.46 -2.24 19.22
CA ILE A 340 13.41 -3.35 19.31
C ILE A 340 13.84 -3.57 20.77
N GLY A 341 13.75 -4.83 21.22
CA GLY A 341 13.85 -5.25 22.61
C GLY A 341 12.69 -4.72 23.46
N GLU A 342 12.89 -4.60 24.76
CA GLU A 342 11.98 -3.88 25.67
C GLU A 342 12.26 -2.38 25.63
N GLY A 343 12.26 -1.81 24.41
CA GLY A 343 12.58 -0.42 24.14
C GLY A 343 14.08 -0.11 24.23
N LEU A 344 14.95 -1.06 23.91
CA LEU A 344 16.38 -0.80 23.84
C LEU A 344 16.70 0.23 22.76
N TYR A 345 16.05 0.10 21.59
CA TYR A 345 16.25 0.98 20.45
C TYR A 345 15.01 1.01 19.56
N ASN A 346 14.72 2.16 18.94
CA ASN A 346 13.57 2.33 18.06
C ASN A 346 14.03 2.93 16.74
N VAL A 347 13.57 2.31 15.65
CA VAL A 347 13.84 2.74 14.28
C VAL A 347 12.52 3.12 13.64
N VAL A 348 12.47 4.27 12.97
CA VAL A 348 11.37 4.63 12.07
C VAL A 348 11.91 4.64 10.65
N LEU A 349 11.29 3.90 9.73
CA LEU A 349 11.53 4.01 8.30
C LEU A 349 10.32 4.70 7.69
N SER A 350 10.52 5.84 7.01
CA SER A 350 9.40 6.62 6.47
C SER A 350 8.67 5.91 5.33
N GLY A 351 9.37 5.05 4.58
CA GLY A 351 8.97 4.75 3.20
C GLY A 351 8.95 6.04 2.38
N ASP A 352 8.15 6.07 1.32
CA ASP A 352 7.78 7.32 0.67
C ASP A 352 6.69 8.04 1.46
N GLN A 353 6.80 9.36 1.58
CA GLN A 353 5.89 10.13 2.44
C GLN A 353 5.56 11.53 1.92
N LYS A 354 4.38 12.03 2.27
CA LYS A 354 3.96 13.42 2.03
C LYS A 354 3.68 14.14 3.34
N TYR A 355 4.54 15.08 3.73
CA TYR A 355 4.33 15.91 4.92
C TYR A 355 3.51 17.19 4.62
N GLU A 356 2.41 16.98 3.89
CA GLU A 356 1.42 17.99 3.51
C GLU A 356 0.06 17.28 3.38
N LYS A 357 -1.04 17.98 3.67
CA LYS A 357 -2.38 17.45 3.40
C LYS A 357 -2.60 17.47 1.90
N THR A 358 -3.00 16.34 1.31
CA THR A 358 -3.27 16.21 -0.12
C THR A 358 -4.78 16.18 -0.39
N TRP A 359 -5.18 16.08 -1.66
CA TRP A 359 -6.60 15.90 -1.99
C TRP A 359 -7.14 14.56 -1.47
N LEU A 360 -6.29 13.53 -1.38
CA LEU A 360 -6.64 12.20 -0.87
C LEU A 360 -6.31 11.97 0.60
N PHE A 361 -5.18 12.46 1.12
CA PHE A 361 -4.58 11.96 2.36
C PHE A 361 -4.24 13.05 3.38
N ASN A 362 -4.20 12.64 4.65
CA ASN A 362 -3.64 13.46 5.72
C ASN A 362 -2.09 13.47 5.62
N PRO A 363 -1.41 14.49 6.16
CA PRO A 363 0.05 14.51 6.21
C PRO A 363 0.65 13.30 6.92
N ALA A 364 1.89 12.96 6.56
CA ALA A 364 2.70 11.98 7.25
C ALA A 364 2.77 12.25 8.77
N VAL A 365 2.64 11.19 9.57
CA VAL A 365 2.78 11.29 11.03
C VAL A 365 4.25 11.50 11.38
N ASN A 366 4.53 12.50 12.23
CA ASN A 366 5.87 12.78 12.74
C ASN A 366 5.96 12.73 14.28
N ARG A 367 4.95 12.14 14.93
CA ARG A 367 4.88 11.96 16.38
C ARG A 367 4.87 10.46 16.69
N PHE A 368 5.88 10.01 17.41
CA PHE A 368 6.11 8.62 17.75
C PHE A 368 6.38 8.48 19.25
N PRO A 369 6.15 7.29 19.86
CA PRO A 369 6.45 7.07 21.26
C PRO A 369 7.93 7.25 21.60
N ARG A 370 8.83 6.72 20.76
CA ARG A 370 10.29 6.79 20.90
C ARG A 370 10.98 6.52 19.58
N VAL A 371 12.05 7.26 19.26
CA VAL A 371 12.83 7.11 18.01
C VAL A 371 14.28 7.49 18.26
N GLU A 372 15.19 6.54 18.04
CA GLU A 372 16.63 6.79 18.06
C GLU A 372 17.18 7.01 16.65
N THR A 373 16.74 6.19 15.67
CA THR A 373 17.10 6.33 14.25
C THR A 373 15.86 6.55 13.40
N LEU A 374 15.92 7.56 12.52
CA LEU A 374 14.97 7.76 11.42
C LEU A 374 15.66 7.41 10.10
N MET A 375 15.05 6.58 9.26
CA MET A 375 15.39 6.47 7.84
C MET A 375 14.35 7.25 7.02
N LEU A 376 14.82 8.15 6.17
CA LEU A 376 14.02 9.14 5.47
C LEU A 376 14.31 9.14 3.97
N GLU A 377 13.25 9.12 3.16
CA GLU A 377 13.34 9.31 1.70
C GLU A 377 13.92 10.68 1.32
N SER A 378 14.41 10.81 0.08
CA SER A 378 15.04 12.04 -0.40
C SER A 378 14.80 12.31 -1.89
N THR A 379 13.67 11.84 -2.41
CA THR A 379 13.30 11.90 -3.84
C THR A 379 13.41 13.32 -4.39
N TYR A 380 12.88 14.29 -3.62
CA TYR A 380 12.90 15.72 -3.95
C TYR A 380 13.78 16.56 -3.01
N ALA A 381 14.89 16.00 -2.53
CA ALA A 381 15.81 16.71 -1.64
C ALA A 381 16.95 17.46 -2.35
N GLY A 382 17.01 17.39 -3.68
CA GLY A 382 17.98 18.06 -4.54
C GLY A 382 17.91 19.59 -4.45
N ARG A 383 18.88 20.27 -5.08
CA ARG A 383 18.93 21.74 -5.09
C ARG A 383 17.86 22.34 -6.00
N ASP A 384 17.66 21.73 -7.15
CA ASP A 384 16.80 22.22 -8.24
C ASP A 384 15.48 21.45 -8.34
N ASP A 385 15.15 20.63 -7.32
CA ASP A 385 13.85 19.96 -7.24
C ASP A 385 12.74 21.00 -7.03
N TYR A 386 11.58 20.78 -7.64
CA TYR A 386 10.55 21.81 -7.78
C TYR A 386 9.96 22.30 -6.46
N SER A 387 9.40 23.51 -6.51
CA SER A 387 8.82 24.21 -5.35
C SER A 387 7.36 24.60 -5.53
N TYR A 388 6.72 24.16 -6.63
CA TYR A 388 5.33 24.45 -6.91
C TYR A 388 4.41 23.92 -5.82
N THR A 389 3.50 24.79 -5.42
CA THR A 389 2.38 24.45 -4.55
C THR A 389 1.32 23.66 -5.31
N ARG A 390 0.49 22.92 -4.58
CA ARG A 390 -0.65 22.20 -5.16
C ARG A 390 -1.60 23.12 -5.92
N ASN A 391 -1.82 24.35 -5.43
CA ASN A 391 -2.67 25.33 -6.11
C ASN A 391 -2.08 25.80 -7.44
N GLU A 392 -0.76 26.03 -7.50
CA GLU A 392 -0.08 26.35 -8.76
C GLU A 392 -0.17 25.19 -9.73
N ALA A 393 0.04 23.95 -9.28
CA ALA A 393 -0.09 22.76 -10.09
C ALA A 393 -1.51 22.58 -10.66
N THR A 394 -2.53 22.82 -9.83
CA THR A 394 -3.94 22.82 -10.25
C THR A 394 -4.20 23.85 -11.34
N ASN A 395 -3.79 25.11 -11.11
CA ASN A 395 -4.00 26.18 -12.09
C ASN A 395 -3.27 25.90 -13.41
N THR A 396 -2.04 25.40 -13.35
CA THR A 396 -1.26 25.00 -14.53
C THR A 396 -1.94 23.88 -15.30
N LEU A 397 -2.45 22.84 -14.62
CA LEU A 397 -3.15 21.74 -15.29
C LEU A 397 -4.43 22.23 -15.99
N ILE A 398 -5.22 23.08 -15.32
CA ILE A 398 -6.45 23.67 -15.90
C ILE A 398 -6.11 24.54 -17.12
N ASP A 399 -5.08 25.39 -17.01
CA ASP A 399 -4.61 26.22 -18.11
C ASP A 399 -4.14 25.38 -19.32
N VAL A 400 -3.37 24.32 -19.06
CA VAL A 400 -2.93 23.38 -20.11
C VAL A 400 -4.13 22.74 -20.81
N VAL A 401 -5.14 22.28 -20.06
CA VAL A 401 -6.36 21.70 -20.64
C VAL A 401 -7.07 22.72 -21.53
N ASN A 402 -7.34 23.92 -21.02
CA ASN A 402 -8.05 24.96 -21.76
C ASN A 402 -7.31 25.38 -23.04
N ARG A 403 -6.01 25.72 -22.95
CA ARG A 403 -5.21 26.09 -24.12
C ARG A 403 -5.12 24.98 -25.17
N THR A 404 -5.17 23.72 -24.74
CA THR A 404 -5.14 22.56 -25.64
C THR A 404 -6.47 22.37 -26.36
N PHE A 405 -7.57 22.59 -25.64
CA PHE A 405 -8.91 22.49 -26.21
C PHE A 405 -9.20 23.66 -27.15
N ASP A 406 -8.72 24.87 -26.85
CA ASP A 406 -8.89 26.06 -27.71
C ASP A 406 -8.28 25.87 -29.11
N ARG A 407 -7.23 25.03 -29.24
CA ARG A 407 -6.62 24.68 -30.53
C ARG A 407 -7.08 23.32 -31.08
N GLY A 408 -8.15 22.74 -30.50
CA GLY A 408 -8.78 21.51 -30.96
C GLY A 408 -7.92 20.25 -30.77
N GLY A 409 -7.03 20.25 -29.78
CA GLY A 409 -6.18 19.11 -29.45
C GLY A 409 -6.64 18.35 -28.21
N SER A 410 -5.90 17.28 -27.87
CA SER A 410 -6.11 16.46 -26.68
C SER A 410 -4.91 16.52 -25.74
N VAL A 411 -5.16 16.33 -24.44
CA VAL A 411 -4.13 16.29 -23.40
C VAL A 411 -3.88 14.83 -22.98
N LEU A 412 -2.65 14.37 -23.15
CA LEU A 412 -2.17 13.09 -22.62
C LEU A 412 -1.44 13.34 -21.29
N VAL A 413 -1.85 12.65 -20.23
CA VAL A 413 -1.25 12.76 -18.89
C VAL A 413 -0.77 11.37 -18.45
N PRO A 414 0.54 11.10 -18.50
CA PRO A 414 1.10 9.87 -17.95
C PRO A 414 0.94 9.85 -16.44
N VAL A 415 0.28 8.82 -15.90
CA VAL A 415 0.09 8.63 -14.46
C VAL A 415 0.33 7.17 -14.06
N PHE A 416 0.63 6.92 -12.79
CA PHE A 416 0.60 5.56 -12.24
C PHE A 416 -0.83 5.13 -11.95
N ALA A 417 -1.10 3.83 -11.90
CA ALA A 417 -2.45 3.33 -11.60
C ALA A 417 -2.97 3.83 -10.25
N VAL A 418 -2.08 3.92 -9.25
CA VAL A 418 -2.35 4.43 -7.90
C VAL A 418 -1.44 5.61 -7.52
N GLY A 419 -2.03 6.60 -6.86
CA GLY A 419 -1.38 7.80 -6.34
C GLY A 419 -1.74 9.02 -7.18
N ARG A 420 -0.90 9.34 -8.18
CA ARG A 420 -1.05 10.58 -8.97
C ARG A 420 -2.32 10.61 -9.81
N SER A 421 -2.78 9.47 -10.32
CA SER A 421 -4.01 9.38 -11.11
C SER A 421 -5.21 9.87 -10.32
N GLN A 422 -5.41 9.39 -9.09
CA GLN A 422 -6.54 9.80 -8.25
C GLN A 422 -6.45 11.27 -7.83
N GLU A 423 -5.26 11.81 -7.53
CA GLU A 423 -5.08 13.24 -7.23
C GLU A 423 -5.44 14.14 -8.44
N VAL A 424 -5.01 13.75 -9.65
CA VAL A 424 -5.37 14.45 -10.90
C VAL A 424 -6.85 14.34 -11.21
N MET A 425 -7.47 13.18 -10.96
CA MET A 425 -8.91 13.00 -11.11
C MET A 425 -9.68 13.97 -10.21
N LEU A 426 -9.30 14.11 -8.94
CA LEU A 426 -9.97 15.06 -8.03
C LEU A 426 -9.87 16.50 -8.52
N VAL A 427 -8.72 16.92 -9.05
CA VAL A 427 -8.55 18.27 -9.60
C VAL A 427 -9.37 18.49 -10.87
N LEU A 428 -9.42 17.52 -11.78
CA LEU A 428 -10.22 17.62 -13.00
C LEU A 428 -11.73 17.57 -12.71
N GLU A 429 -12.17 16.77 -11.74
CA GLU A 429 -13.55 16.74 -11.28
C GLU A 429 -13.96 18.08 -10.66
N ASP A 430 -13.12 18.64 -9.79
CA ASP A 430 -13.39 19.94 -9.17
C ASP A 430 -13.44 21.05 -10.23
N ALA A 431 -12.51 21.06 -11.17
CA ALA A 431 -12.49 22.01 -12.28
C ALA A 431 -13.75 21.88 -13.17
N TYR A 432 -14.19 20.66 -13.43
CA TYR A 432 -15.42 20.38 -14.19
C TYR A 432 -16.66 20.88 -13.45
N ARG A 433 -16.80 20.51 -12.18
CA ARG A 433 -17.93 20.87 -11.32
C ARG A 433 -18.05 22.38 -11.15
N ASN A 434 -16.92 23.10 -11.10
CA ASN A 434 -16.86 24.56 -11.00
C ASN A 434 -16.77 25.27 -12.37
N LYS A 435 -16.95 24.55 -13.49
CA LYS A 435 -16.94 25.12 -14.87
C LYS A 435 -15.65 25.87 -15.24
N MET A 436 -14.52 25.44 -14.69
CA MET A 436 -13.18 25.95 -15.00
C MET A 436 -12.55 25.30 -16.24
N ILE A 437 -13.13 24.20 -16.70
CA ILE A 437 -12.84 23.53 -17.98
C ILE A 437 -14.16 23.34 -18.76
N PRO A 438 -14.13 23.14 -20.09
CA PRO A 438 -15.35 23.05 -20.90
C PRO A 438 -16.33 21.97 -20.43
N GLU A 439 -17.63 22.26 -20.46
CA GLU A 439 -18.69 21.36 -19.94
C GLU A 439 -18.82 20.04 -20.72
N ASN A 440 -18.34 20.00 -21.96
CA ASN A 440 -18.30 18.80 -22.80
C ASN A 440 -17.00 17.98 -22.61
N THR A 441 -16.13 18.35 -21.68
CA THR A 441 -14.87 17.64 -21.43
C THR A 441 -15.12 16.18 -21.07
N LYS A 442 -14.31 15.30 -21.67
CA LYS A 442 -14.22 13.89 -21.31
C LYS A 442 -12.81 13.55 -20.86
N VAL A 443 -12.71 12.82 -19.75
CA VAL A 443 -11.46 12.30 -19.18
C VAL A 443 -11.47 10.79 -19.29
N TYR A 444 -10.63 10.24 -20.16
CA TYR A 444 -10.47 8.81 -20.36
C TYR A 444 -9.43 8.24 -19.39
N LEU A 445 -9.74 7.09 -18.79
CA LEU A 445 -8.90 6.43 -17.79
C LEU A 445 -8.50 5.05 -18.29
N ASP A 446 -7.22 4.83 -18.55
CA ASP A 446 -6.67 3.56 -19.07
C ASP A 446 -5.55 3.02 -18.17
N GLY A 447 -5.42 1.70 -18.10
CA GLY A 447 -4.34 1.03 -17.38
C GLY A 447 -4.56 0.89 -15.87
N MET A 448 -5.66 0.23 -15.48
CA MET A 448 -6.00 -0.11 -14.08
C MET A 448 -6.31 1.07 -13.15
N ILE A 449 -6.33 2.32 -13.64
CA ILE A 449 -6.66 3.50 -12.82
C ILE A 449 -8.03 3.35 -12.14
N MET A 450 -9.03 2.86 -12.86
CA MET A 450 -10.39 2.71 -12.32
C MET A 450 -10.50 1.57 -11.30
N GLU A 451 -9.81 0.44 -11.51
CA GLU A 451 -9.75 -0.64 -10.52
C GLU A 451 -9.02 -0.17 -9.25
N ALA A 452 -7.89 0.54 -9.39
CA ALA A 452 -7.20 1.14 -8.25
C ALA A 452 -8.08 2.16 -7.51
N THR A 453 -8.88 2.95 -8.24
CA THR A 453 -9.83 3.91 -7.65
C THR A 453 -10.98 3.20 -6.92
N ALA A 454 -11.46 2.06 -7.43
CA ALA A 454 -12.43 1.22 -6.72
C ALA A 454 -11.86 0.68 -5.39
N ILE A 455 -10.56 0.38 -5.33
CA ILE A 455 -9.89 0.02 -4.07
C ILE A 455 -9.89 1.21 -3.08
N HIS A 456 -9.72 2.45 -3.54
CA HIS A 456 -9.84 3.64 -2.66
C HIS A 456 -11.24 3.75 -2.04
N ALA A 457 -12.27 3.46 -2.84
CA ALA A 457 -13.65 3.46 -2.38
C ALA A 457 -13.96 2.35 -1.35
N ALA A 458 -13.22 1.23 -1.40
CA ALA A 458 -13.35 0.13 -0.44
C ALA A 458 -12.65 0.40 0.91
N TYR A 459 -11.74 1.38 0.97
CA TYR A 459 -10.95 1.73 2.16
C TYR A 459 -11.08 3.21 2.57
N PRO A 460 -12.32 3.71 2.81
CA PRO A 460 -12.56 5.12 3.09
C PRO A 460 -11.89 5.61 4.39
N GLU A 461 -11.59 4.72 5.34
CA GLU A 461 -10.89 5.04 6.58
C GLU A 461 -9.42 5.42 6.40
N PHE A 462 -8.83 5.11 5.24
CA PHE A 462 -7.47 5.48 4.85
C PHE A 462 -7.40 6.80 4.06
N LEU A 463 -8.55 7.39 3.73
CA LEU A 463 -8.63 8.71 3.09
C LEU A 463 -8.62 9.83 4.14
N ASN A 464 -8.34 11.05 3.70
CA ASN A 464 -8.49 12.23 4.55
C ASN A 464 -9.96 12.41 4.95
N ARG A 465 -10.17 13.16 6.03
CA ARG A 465 -11.50 13.34 6.60
C ARG A 465 -12.48 13.96 5.60
N ASP A 466 -12.05 14.95 4.82
CA ASP A 466 -12.94 15.71 3.95
C ASP A 466 -13.49 14.83 2.82
N LEU A 467 -12.60 14.09 2.14
CA LEU A 467 -12.97 13.17 1.07
C LEU A 467 -13.77 11.98 1.60
N ARG A 468 -13.38 11.44 2.76
CA ARG A 468 -14.13 10.37 3.42
C ARG A 468 -15.56 10.81 3.74
N ASP A 469 -15.73 11.98 4.35
CA ASP A 469 -17.03 12.50 4.74
C ASP A 469 -17.86 12.83 3.47
N GLN A 470 -17.23 13.33 2.40
CA GLN A 470 -17.87 13.54 1.09
C GLN A 470 -18.39 12.23 0.47
N ILE A 471 -17.58 11.16 0.48
CA ILE A 471 -17.96 9.85 -0.09
C ILE A 471 -19.01 9.16 0.79
N MET A 472 -18.76 9.06 2.10
CA MET A 472 -19.51 8.18 3.00
C MET A 472 -20.75 8.82 3.61
N ILE A 473 -20.77 10.14 3.79
CA ILE A 473 -21.85 10.87 4.46
C ILE A 473 -22.69 11.63 3.43
N LYS A 474 -22.04 12.43 2.57
CA LYS A 474 -22.76 13.26 1.58
C LYS A 474 -23.22 12.48 0.34
N ARG A 475 -22.65 11.29 0.09
CA ARG A 475 -22.91 10.48 -1.13
C ARG A 475 -22.52 11.18 -2.42
N GLU A 476 -21.52 12.08 -2.34
CA GLU A 476 -21.02 12.87 -3.46
C GLU A 476 -19.64 12.36 -3.88
N ASN A 477 -19.55 11.08 -4.28
CA ASN A 477 -18.26 10.48 -4.64
C ASN A 477 -17.70 11.11 -5.93
N PRO A 478 -16.59 11.87 -5.88
CA PRO A 478 -16.04 12.55 -7.06
C PRO A 478 -15.57 11.55 -8.13
N PHE A 479 -15.18 10.34 -7.75
CA PHE A 479 -14.74 9.31 -8.69
C PHE A 479 -15.87 8.74 -9.56
N LEU A 480 -17.14 9.01 -9.22
CA LEU A 480 -18.31 8.63 -10.01
C LEU A 480 -18.80 9.76 -10.94
N SER A 481 -18.04 10.86 -11.05
CA SER A 481 -18.41 11.99 -11.89
C SER A 481 -18.53 11.59 -13.37
N PRO A 482 -19.54 12.08 -14.10
CA PRO A 482 -19.78 11.73 -15.52
C PRO A 482 -18.71 12.26 -16.48
N ILE A 483 -17.74 13.02 -15.99
CA ILE A 483 -16.55 13.41 -16.75
C ILE A 483 -15.63 12.22 -17.04
N PHE A 484 -15.62 11.19 -16.18
CA PHE A 484 -14.72 10.04 -16.30
C PHE A 484 -15.30 8.92 -17.14
N THR A 485 -14.47 8.38 -18.04
CA THR A 485 -14.80 7.22 -18.88
C THR A 485 -13.68 6.18 -18.81
N SER A 486 -13.98 4.98 -18.33
CA SER A 486 -13.04 3.86 -18.29
C SER A 486 -12.73 3.34 -19.70
N VAL A 487 -11.47 3.02 -19.98
CA VAL A 487 -11.01 2.32 -21.18
C VAL A 487 -10.47 0.95 -20.77
N GLU A 488 -11.17 -0.12 -21.14
CA GLU A 488 -10.85 -1.48 -20.71
C GLU A 488 -10.34 -2.37 -21.85
N THR A 489 -10.69 -2.02 -23.08
CA THR A 489 -10.39 -2.85 -24.26
C THR A 489 -9.53 -2.10 -25.27
N ARG A 490 -8.76 -2.86 -26.06
CA ARG A 490 -7.98 -2.31 -27.17
C ARG A 490 -8.84 -1.57 -28.18
N LYS A 491 -10.07 -2.04 -28.42
CA LYS A 491 -11.01 -1.37 -29.33
C LYS A 491 -11.40 0.01 -28.81
N GLN A 492 -11.81 0.11 -27.55
CA GLN A 492 -12.13 1.41 -26.94
C GLN A 492 -10.94 2.37 -26.99
N ARG A 493 -9.71 1.87 -26.76
CA ARG A 493 -8.49 2.68 -26.90
C ARG A 493 -8.33 3.27 -28.31
N ILE A 494 -8.54 2.45 -29.34
CA ILE A 494 -8.50 2.89 -30.74
C ILE A 494 -9.59 3.94 -30.98
N ASP A 495 -10.83 3.69 -30.54
CA ASP A 495 -11.95 4.63 -30.69
C ASP A 495 -11.64 5.98 -30.00
N VAL A 496 -10.97 5.96 -28.84
CA VAL A 496 -10.51 7.17 -28.12
C VAL A 496 -9.44 7.90 -28.93
N CYS A 497 -8.46 7.19 -29.48
CA CYS A 497 -7.42 7.77 -30.33
C CYS A 497 -7.99 8.41 -31.61
N ASP A 498 -8.93 7.73 -32.27
CA ASP A 498 -9.47 8.13 -33.58
C ASP A 498 -10.54 9.24 -33.47
N SER A 499 -11.11 9.45 -32.28
CA SER A 499 -12.11 10.49 -32.05
C SER A 499 -11.54 11.89 -32.37
N PRO A 500 -12.26 12.74 -33.12
CA PRO A 500 -11.83 14.10 -33.41
C PRO A 500 -12.06 15.08 -32.26
N GLU A 501 -12.77 14.67 -31.21
CA GLU A 501 -13.11 15.53 -30.08
C GLU A 501 -11.91 15.73 -29.14
N SER A 502 -11.74 16.95 -28.64
CA SER A 502 -10.78 17.27 -27.59
C SER A 502 -11.09 16.51 -26.31
N LYS A 503 -10.09 15.85 -25.76
CA LYS A 503 -10.23 15.03 -24.55
C LYS A 503 -8.98 15.07 -23.68
N VAL A 504 -9.13 14.67 -22.43
CA VAL A 504 -8.03 14.39 -21.52
C VAL A 504 -7.88 12.87 -21.40
N ILE A 505 -6.66 12.36 -21.44
CA ILE A 505 -6.36 10.93 -21.32
C ILE A 505 -5.39 10.75 -20.16
N LEU A 506 -5.84 10.10 -19.08
CA LEU A 506 -4.97 9.61 -18.01
C LEU A 506 -4.63 8.14 -18.30
N ALA A 507 -3.36 7.84 -18.52
CA ALA A 507 -2.93 6.49 -18.90
C ALA A 507 -1.63 6.08 -18.21
N THR A 508 -1.52 4.78 -17.91
CA THR A 508 -0.30 4.18 -17.35
C THR A 508 0.71 3.78 -18.43
N ALA A 509 2.02 3.74 -18.15
CA ALA A 509 2.67 4.05 -16.88
C ALA A 509 3.13 5.52 -16.76
N GLY A 510 3.20 6.04 -15.53
CA GLY A 510 3.44 7.46 -15.24
C GLY A 510 4.80 8.02 -15.67
N MET A 511 5.76 7.15 -16.02
CA MET A 511 7.07 7.54 -16.56
C MET A 511 7.29 7.08 -18.02
N MET A 512 6.23 6.58 -18.66
CA MET A 512 6.23 6.17 -20.07
C MET A 512 7.23 5.05 -20.42
N ASN A 513 7.59 4.19 -19.46
CA ASN A 513 8.46 3.03 -19.74
C ASN A 513 7.70 1.82 -20.35
N GLY A 514 6.38 1.89 -20.41
CA GLY A 514 5.52 0.80 -20.89
C GLY A 514 4.04 1.14 -20.73
N GLY A 515 3.19 0.18 -21.06
CA GLY A 515 1.74 0.28 -20.86
C GLY A 515 0.99 1.14 -21.90
N PRO A 516 -0.33 1.35 -21.70
CA PRO A 516 -1.20 1.98 -22.69
C PRO A 516 -0.83 3.43 -23.07
N VAL A 517 -0.14 4.18 -22.20
CA VAL A 517 0.32 5.55 -22.49
C VAL A 517 1.18 5.63 -23.76
N LEU A 518 1.96 4.58 -24.05
CA LEU A 518 2.78 4.52 -25.25
C LEU A 518 1.93 4.42 -26.51
N GLU A 519 0.80 3.73 -26.47
CA GLU A 519 -0.12 3.62 -27.60
C GLU A 519 -0.78 4.98 -27.90
N TYR A 520 -1.23 5.69 -26.87
CA TYR A 520 -1.74 7.06 -27.04
C TYR A 520 -0.64 8.01 -27.56
N PHE A 521 0.57 7.90 -27.02
CA PHE A 521 1.69 8.75 -27.44
C PHE A 521 2.04 8.55 -28.92
N LYS A 522 2.10 7.29 -29.39
CA LYS A 522 2.37 6.98 -30.81
C LYS A 522 1.38 7.66 -31.75
N THR A 523 0.10 7.74 -31.37
CA THR A 523 -0.94 8.40 -32.18
C THR A 523 -0.92 9.92 -32.06
N LEU A 524 -0.68 10.46 -30.87
CA LEU A 524 -0.88 11.89 -30.58
C LEU A 524 0.37 12.76 -30.79
N SER A 525 1.57 12.17 -30.73
CA SER A 525 2.85 12.90 -30.64
C SER A 525 3.19 13.80 -31.85
N ALA A 526 2.78 13.40 -33.05
CA ALA A 526 3.09 14.13 -34.28
C ALA A 526 2.19 15.35 -34.52
N ASP A 527 1.06 15.47 -33.81
CA ASP A 527 0.12 16.58 -33.98
C ASP A 527 0.35 17.69 -32.94
N SER A 528 0.79 18.85 -33.42
CA SER A 528 1.09 20.05 -32.62
C SER A 528 -0.10 20.62 -31.84
N ARG A 529 -1.35 20.20 -32.16
CA ARG A 529 -2.53 20.59 -31.38
C ARG A 529 -2.54 19.91 -30.01
N ASN A 530 -1.96 18.73 -29.88
CA ASN A 530 -1.99 17.97 -28.63
C ASN A 530 -0.99 18.50 -27.59
N THR A 531 -1.16 18.07 -26.34
CA THR A 531 -0.20 18.31 -25.24
C THR A 531 0.09 17.03 -24.47
N LEU A 532 1.36 16.78 -24.17
CA LEU A 532 1.80 15.83 -23.16
C LEU A 532 2.08 16.60 -21.87
N ALA A 533 1.32 16.32 -20.81
CA ALA A 533 1.44 17.00 -19.53
C ALA A 533 2.03 16.07 -18.47
N PHE A 534 3.23 16.37 -18.00
CA PHE A 534 3.84 15.64 -16.87
C PHE A 534 3.38 16.25 -15.55
N VAL A 535 2.81 15.41 -14.67
CA VAL A 535 2.25 15.83 -13.36
C VAL A 535 3.13 15.45 -12.16
N GLY A 536 4.34 14.93 -12.39
CA GLY A 536 5.31 14.70 -11.32
C GLY A 536 6.62 14.10 -11.83
N TYR A 537 7.51 13.74 -10.90
CA TYR A 537 8.87 13.26 -11.18
C TYR A 537 8.93 12.20 -12.28
N GLN A 538 9.95 12.35 -13.11
CA GLN A 538 10.39 11.42 -14.13
C GLN A 538 11.82 11.00 -13.76
N ALA A 539 11.99 9.73 -13.39
CA ALA A 539 13.31 9.24 -12.98
C ALA A 539 14.31 9.26 -14.14
N ASP A 540 15.59 9.39 -13.82
CA ASP A 540 16.66 9.33 -14.81
C ASP A 540 16.63 7.96 -15.53
N GLY A 541 16.94 7.96 -16.83
CA GLY A 541 16.87 6.77 -17.69
C GLY A 541 15.48 6.46 -18.27
N THR A 542 14.40 7.07 -17.75
CA THR A 542 13.04 6.84 -18.28
C THR A 542 12.77 7.54 -19.61
N LEU A 543 11.82 7.02 -20.38
CA LEU A 543 11.37 7.68 -21.61
C LEU A 543 10.74 9.05 -21.32
N GLY A 544 9.93 9.14 -20.27
CA GLY A 544 9.32 10.38 -19.85
C GLY A 544 10.36 11.46 -19.55
N ARG A 545 11.45 11.12 -18.84
CA ARG A 545 12.55 12.06 -18.57
C ARG A 545 13.25 12.54 -19.83
N ARG A 546 13.45 11.66 -20.82
CA ARG A 546 14.04 12.02 -22.12
C ARG A 546 13.16 13.02 -22.87
N ILE A 547 11.85 12.80 -22.91
CA ILE A 547 10.89 13.72 -23.55
C ILE A 547 10.84 15.05 -22.80
N GLN A 548 10.74 15.00 -21.47
CA GLN A 548 10.73 16.19 -20.60
C GLN A 548 11.98 17.05 -20.79
N SER A 549 13.12 16.44 -21.14
CA SER A 549 14.40 17.13 -21.40
C SER A 549 14.52 17.72 -22.81
N GLY A 550 13.44 17.70 -23.61
CA GLY A 550 13.39 18.36 -24.92
C GLY A 550 13.76 17.46 -26.11
N ALA A 551 13.62 16.13 -25.98
CA ALA A 551 13.78 15.25 -27.13
C ALA A 551 12.76 15.60 -28.24
N SER A 552 13.23 15.80 -29.47
CA SER A 552 12.37 16.10 -30.62
C SER A 552 11.79 14.85 -31.29
N SER A 553 12.28 13.67 -30.93
CA SER A 553 11.81 12.38 -31.44
C SER A 553 12.25 11.25 -30.53
N ILE A 554 11.49 10.16 -30.52
CA ILE A 554 11.84 8.92 -29.81
C ILE A 554 11.68 7.72 -30.74
N THR A 555 12.39 6.64 -30.45
CA THR A 555 12.26 5.37 -31.17
C THR A 555 11.57 4.37 -30.27
N LEU A 556 10.48 3.78 -30.75
CA LEU A 556 9.68 2.79 -30.03
C LEU A 556 9.46 1.55 -30.89
N SER A 557 9.21 0.41 -30.25
CA SER A 557 8.72 -0.78 -30.94
C SER A 557 7.24 -0.59 -31.33
N ASP A 558 6.95 -0.80 -32.61
CA ASP A 558 5.60 -0.78 -33.16
C ASP A 558 5.41 -2.01 -34.06
N GLY A 559 4.56 -2.94 -33.63
CA GLY A 559 4.39 -4.23 -34.31
C GLY A 559 5.69 -5.05 -34.43
N GLY A 560 6.62 -4.91 -33.47
CA GLY A 560 7.92 -5.58 -33.48
C GLY A 560 8.99 -4.90 -34.36
N LYS A 561 8.67 -3.75 -34.97
CA LYS A 561 9.62 -2.93 -35.73
C LYS A 561 10.03 -1.69 -34.94
N SER A 562 11.29 -1.30 -35.04
CA SER A 562 11.78 -0.07 -34.46
C SER A 562 11.35 1.11 -35.32
N THR A 563 10.43 1.93 -34.81
CA THR A 563 9.81 3.06 -35.54
C THR A 563 10.12 4.36 -34.81
N LYS A 564 10.51 5.38 -35.57
CA LYS A 564 10.76 6.74 -35.05
C LYS A 564 9.45 7.52 -35.01
N PHE A 565 9.17 8.15 -33.88
CA PHE A 565 8.03 9.04 -33.67
C PHE A 565 8.54 10.45 -33.38
N ASP A 566 8.10 11.42 -34.19
CA ASP A 566 8.44 12.83 -34.02
C ASP A 566 7.54 13.46 -32.96
N ILE A 567 8.10 14.37 -32.15
CA ILE A 567 7.42 15.02 -31.04
C ILE A 567 7.15 16.47 -31.43
N ASN A 568 5.98 16.70 -32.01
CA ASN A 568 5.50 18.03 -32.39
C ASN A 568 4.46 18.58 -31.41
N MET A 569 3.84 17.70 -30.61
CA MET A 569 2.92 18.08 -29.56
C MET A 569 3.62 18.94 -28.49
N ALA A 570 2.87 19.80 -27.81
CA ALA A 570 3.42 20.57 -26.69
C ALA A 570 3.80 19.63 -25.53
N VAL A 571 4.91 19.90 -24.86
CA VAL A 571 5.33 19.19 -23.65
C VAL A 571 5.31 20.19 -22.49
N GLU A 572 4.43 19.95 -21.53
CA GLU A 572 4.16 20.86 -20.42
C GLU A 572 4.38 20.15 -19.07
N ASN A 573 4.78 20.91 -18.05
CA ASN A 573 5.00 20.40 -16.70
C ASN A 573 4.01 21.04 -15.73
N ALA A 574 3.07 20.24 -15.21
CA ALA A 574 2.16 20.62 -14.15
C ALA A 574 2.61 19.94 -12.84
N GLU A 575 3.82 20.26 -12.38
CA GLU A 575 4.43 19.64 -11.20
C GLU A 575 3.76 20.13 -9.90
N GLY A 576 3.51 19.20 -8.97
CA GLY A 576 2.90 19.47 -7.66
C GLY A 576 1.87 18.43 -7.21
N PHE A 577 1.57 17.43 -8.05
CA PHE A 577 0.73 16.27 -7.72
C PHE A 577 1.51 15.10 -7.13
N SER A 578 2.81 15.27 -6.86
CA SER A 578 3.61 14.17 -6.35
C SER A 578 3.22 13.80 -4.92
N GLY A 579 3.15 12.49 -4.68
CA GLY A 579 2.97 11.93 -3.33
C GLY A 579 4.22 12.02 -2.45
N HIS A 580 5.37 12.50 -2.95
CA HIS A 580 6.56 12.67 -2.13
C HIS A 580 6.67 14.08 -1.56
N SER A 581 7.37 14.18 -0.43
CA SER A 581 7.62 15.43 0.25
C SER A 581 8.65 16.25 -0.51
N THR A 582 8.38 17.54 -0.69
CA THR A 582 9.40 18.48 -1.17
C THR A 582 10.54 18.59 -0.16
N LYS A 583 11.72 19.08 -0.57
CA LYS A 583 12.82 19.40 0.36
C LYS A 583 12.38 20.22 1.58
N ARG A 584 11.50 21.20 1.35
CA ARG A 584 10.95 22.05 2.43
C ARG A 584 10.11 21.23 3.40
N GLU A 585 9.24 20.37 2.88
CA GLU A 585 8.42 19.45 3.68
C GLU A 585 9.28 18.45 4.46
N LEU A 586 10.29 17.84 3.84
CA LEU A 586 11.23 16.93 4.51
C LEU A 586 11.99 17.62 5.66
N LEU A 587 12.49 18.84 5.43
CA LEU A 587 13.14 19.63 6.50
C LEU A 587 12.16 20.01 7.62
N ASN A 588 10.91 20.35 7.28
CA ASN A 588 9.88 20.65 8.27
C ASN A 588 9.47 19.39 9.06
N PHE A 589 9.41 18.23 8.41
CA PHE A 589 9.16 16.94 9.05
C PHE A 589 10.21 16.68 10.13
N ILE A 590 11.50 16.78 9.79
CA ILE A 590 12.62 16.61 10.74
C ILE A 590 12.54 17.66 11.86
N GLY A 591 12.31 18.93 11.51
CA GLY A 591 12.27 20.02 12.47
C GLY A 591 11.11 19.93 13.47
N GLY A 592 9.99 19.34 13.07
CA GLY A 592 8.80 19.15 13.90
C GLY A 592 8.66 17.78 14.54
N MET A 593 9.56 16.83 14.25
CA MET A 593 9.46 15.44 14.70
C MET A 593 9.58 15.33 16.22
N GLN A 594 8.72 14.49 16.83
CA GLN A 594 8.74 14.23 18.27
C GLN A 594 8.66 12.72 18.57
N PRO A 595 9.62 12.15 19.34
CA PRO A 595 10.86 12.79 19.78
C PRO A 595 11.81 13.05 18.60
N ARG A 596 12.83 13.87 18.88
CA ARG A 596 13.90 14.12 17.92
C ARG A 596 14.81 12.88 17.81
N PRO A 597 15.13 12.38 16.61
CA PRO A 597 16.04 11.25 16.44
C PRO A 597 17.49 11.65 16.75
N ASN A 598 18.29 10.68 17.19
CA ASN A 598 19.72 10.84 17.42
C ASN A 598 20.53 10.69 16.13
N ARG A 599 20.00 9.91 15.18
CA ARG A 599 20.61 9.62 13.88
C ARG A 599 19.55 9.61 12.78
N ILE A 600 19.91 10.12 11.60
CA ILE A 600 19.08 10.07 10.40
C ILE A 600 19.83 9.35 9.29
N LEU A 601 19.22 8.32 8.71
CA LEU A 601 19.67 7.66 7.49
C LEU A 601 18.88 8.22 6.32
N VAL A 602 19.55 8.55 5.22
CA VAL A 602 18.92 9.12 4.03
C VAL A 602 19.00 8.09 2.90
N ASN A 603 17.84 7.71 2.36
CA ASN A 603 17.70 6.76 1.25
C ASN A 603 16.77 7.35 0.15
N HIS A 604 16.42 6.52 -0.83
CA HIS A 604 15.44 6.79 -1.88
C HIS A 604 15.60 8.17 -2.54
N GLY A 605 16.69 8.34 -3.29
CA GLY A 605 17.06 9.60 -3.93
C GLY A 605 18.29 9.44 -4.80
N ASP A 606 18.27 10.08 -5.97
CA ASP A 606 19.26 9.79 -7.02
C ASP A 606 20.65 10.40 -6.76
N GLY A 607 21.69 9.58 -6.95
CA GLY A 607 23.08 10.02 -7.01
C GLY A 607 23.55 10.77 -5.77
N ASN A 608 23.96 12.02 -5.94
CA ASN A 608 24.46 12.86 -4.85
C ASN A 608 23.35 13.51 -4.01
N LYS A 609 22.07 13.43 -4.42
CA LYS A 609 20.95 14.05 -3.67
C LYS A 609 20.91 13.57 -2.23
N CYS A 610 20.99 12.26 -1.99
CA CYS A 610 21.02 11.68 -0.65
C CYS A 610 22.18 12.25 0.19
N TYR A 611 23.37 12.33 -0.41
CA TYR A 611 24.57 12.79 0.27
C TYR A 611 24.50 14.28 0.64
N ASP A 612 24.09 15.12 -0.31
CA ASP A 612 23.94 16.55 -0.09
C ASP A 612 22.83 16.85 0.92
N PHE A 613 21.74 16.08 0.89
CA PHE A 613 20.66 16.20 1.86
C PHE A 613 21.09 15.78 3.26
N ALA A 614 21.82 14.67 3.41
CA ALA A 614 22.39 14.26 4.70
C ALA A 614 23.30 15.36 5.29
N ARG A 615 24.18 15.96 4.47
CA ARG A 615 25.01 17.10 4.90
C ARG A 615 24.20 18.31 5.34
N LEU A 616 23.12 18.61 4.61
CA LEU A 616 22.21 19.71 4.96
C LEU A 616 21.49 19.45 6.29
N ILE A 617 21.00 18.24 6.52
CA ILE A 617 20.38 17.83 7.79
C ILE A 617 21.37 18.01 8.93
N HIS A 618 22.59 17.50 8.78
CA HIS A 618 23.63 17.63 9.78
C HIS A 618 23.93 19.10 10.11
N THR A 619 24.09 19.95 9.09
CA THR A 619 24.39 21.38 9.27
C THR A 619 23.24 22.14 9.92
N LYS A 620 22.00 21.86 9.50
CA LYS A 620 20.81 22.62 9.92
C LYS A 620 20.32 22.20 11.31
N PHE A 621 20.42 20.92 11.62
CA PHE A 621 19.87 20.37 12.86
C PHE A 621 20.98 19.98 13.85
N GLY A 622 22.20 19.65 13.43
CA GLY A 622 23.23 19.12 14.34
C GLY A 622 22.95 17.67 14.77
N VAL A 623 22.21 16.92 13.96
CA VAL A 623 21.97 15.47 14.12
C VAL A 623 22.96 14.71 13.23
N GLU A 624 23.42 13.54 13.65
CA GLU A 624 24.19 12.66 12.76
C GLU A 624 23.31 12.25 11.57
N ALA A 625 23.74 12.52 10.34
CA ALA A 625 23.00 12.18 9.14
C ALA A 625 23.90 11.46 8.14
N ILE A 626 23.47 10.29 7.67
CA ILE A 626 24.28 9.38 6.85
C ILE A 626 23.50 8.97 5.60
N SER A 627 24.13 9.02 4.44
CA SER A 627 23.62 8.42 3.20
C SER A 627 24.43 7.15 2.87
N MET A 628 23.87 5.99 3.15
CA MET A 628 24.51 4.69 2.88
C MET A 628 24.59 4.43 1.38
N LYS A 629 25.52 3.59 0.95
CA LYS A 629 25.49 2.94 -0.37
C LYS A 629 24.85 1.56 -0.24
N ASN A 630 24.30 1.05 -1.33
CA ASN A 630 23.92 -0.36 -1.41
C ASN A 630 25.09 -1.26 -0.97
N LEU A 631 24.77 -2.33 -0.25
CA LEU A 631 25.66 -3.29 0.44
C LEU A 631 26.41 -2.75 1.66
N GLU A 632 26.32 -1.47 2.00
CA GLU A 632 26.84 -0.99 3.28
C GLU A 632 25.95 -1.46 4.44
N THR A 633 26.59 -1.74 5.57
CA THR A 633 25.92 -2.05 6.84
C THR A 633 26.37 -1.06 7.90
N THR A 634 25.42 -0.46 8.62
CA THR A 634 25.70 0.40 9.76
C THR A 634 25.18 -0.24 11.05
N ARG A 635 25.99 -0.17 12.12
CA ARG A 635 25.59 -0.59 13.46
C ARG A 635 24.91 0.58 14.16
N LEU A 636 23.71 0.34 14.67
CA LEU A 636 22.89 1.30 15.40
C LEU A 636 23.06 1.19 16.92
N PHE A 637 23.25 -0.04 17.40
CA PHE A 637 23.45 -0.40 18.81
C PHE A 637 24.42 -1.57 18.91
#